data_AF-A0A522RTJ7-F1
#
_entry.id   AF-A0A522RTJ7-F1
#
_cell.length_a   1.000
_cell.length_b   1.000
_cell.length_c   1.000
_cell.angle_alpha   90.00
_cell.angle_beta   90.00
_cell.angle_gamma   90.00
#
_symmetry.space_group_name_H-M   'P 1'
#
loop_
_entity.id
_entity.type
_entity.pdbx_description
1 polymer ?
#
loop_
_entity_poly.entity_id
_entity_poly.type
_entity_poly.pdbx_seq_one_letter_code
_entity_poly.pdbx_strand_id
1 'polypeptide(L)' 'MPKILYASASPYSAKVRMAAVYAGVGLETENINTEAEPPL' A
#
# COMPACT_ATOMS: atom_id res chain seq x y z
N MET A 1 -1.43 7.54 10.87
CA MET A 1 -1.78 8.10 9.55
C MET A 1 -2.58 7.04 8.78
N PRO A 2 -3.23 7.32 7.62
CA PRO A 2 -3.75 6.23 6.80
C PRO A 2 -2.62 5.27 6.41
N LYS A 3 -2.93 3.98 6.30
CA LYS A 3 -1.96 2.91 5.99
C LYS A 3 -2.41 2.13 4.76
N ILE A 4 -1.50 1.91 3.82
CA ILE A 4 -1.73 1.05 2.64
C ILE A 4 -1.07 -0.31 2.84
N LEU A 5 -1.87 -1.36 2.76
CA LEU A 5 -1.41 -2.74 2.64
C LEU A 5 -1.27 -3.08 1.16
N TYR A 6 -0.10 -3.58 0.74
CA TYR A 6 0.12 -3.82 -0.69
C TYR A 6 1.07 -4.98 -1.00
N ALA A 7 0.82 -5.67 -2.12
CA ALA A 7 1.81 -6.51 -2.77
C ALA A 7 2.73 -5.65 -3.66
N SER A 8 4.04 -5.92 -3.64
CA SER A 8 5.04 -5.14 -4.40
C SER A 8 4.80 -5.16 -5.91
N ALA A 9 4.28 -6.28 -6.42
CA ALA A 9 3.93 -6.45 -7.83
C ALA A 9 2.69 -5.66 -8.27
N SER A 10 1.91 -5.08 -7.35
CA SER A 10 0.66 -4.39 -7.70
C SER A 10 0.92 -3.00 -8.30
N PRO A 11 0.64 -2.78 -9.60
CA PRO A 11 0.80 -1.46 -10.22
C PRO A 11 -0.21 -0.43 -9.70
N TYR A 12 -1.36 -0.89 -9.19
CA TYR A 12 -2.37 -0.03 -8.57
C TYR A 12 -1.85 0.58 -7.27
N SER A 13 -1.24 -0.25 -6.42
CA SER A 13 -0.65 0.22 -5.16
C SER A 13 0.51 1.20 -5.41
N ALA A 14 1.28 0.99 -6.48
CA ALA A 14 2.36 1.90 -6.86
C ALA A 14 1.82 3.31 -7.16
N LYS A 15 0.72 3.41 -7.91
CA LYS A 15 0.07 4.71 -8.20
C LYS A 15 -0.42 5.42 -6.93
N VAL A 16 -1.00 4.68 -5.97
CA VAL A 16 -1.45 5.27 -4.70
C VAL A 16 -0.28 5.82 -3.90
N ARG A 17 0.83 5.08 -3.79
CA ARG A 17 2.05 5.57 -3.11
C ARG A 17 2.65 6.79 -3.81
N MET A 18 2.73 6.78 -5.14
CA MET A 18 3.20 7.93 -5.92
C MET A 18 2.32 9.16 -5.72
N ALA A 19 1.00 9.01 -5.74
CA ALA A 19 0.06 10.10 -5.54
C ALA A 19 0.16 10.70 -4.12
N ALA A 20 0.36 9.85 -3.10
CA ALA A 20 0.55 10.32 -1.73
C ALA A 20 1.80 11.18 -1.57
N VAL A 21 2.93 10.76 -2.16
CA VAL A 21 4.17 11.57 -2.21
C VAL A 21 3.92 12.88 -2.94
N TYR A 22 3.28 12.82 -4.11
CA TYR A 22 3.00 14.02 -4.92
C TYR A 22 2.11 15.03 -4.20
N ALA A 23 1.09 14.57 -3.47
CA ALA A 23 0.12 15.40 -2.77
C ALA A 23 0.56 15.81 -1.35
N GLY A 24 1.72 15.35 -0.87
CA GLY A 24 2.17 15.61 0.50
C GLY A 24 1.31 14.93 1.57
N VAL A 25 0.62 13.84 1.22
CA VAL A 25 -0.22 13.08 2.15
C VAL A 25 0.64 12.07 2.90
N GLY A 26 0.70 12.20 4.23
CA GLY A 26 1.32 11.19 5.09
C GLY A 26 0.61 9.86 4.95
N LEU A 27 1.28 8.88 4.33
CA LEU A 27 0.78 7.54 4.07
C LEU A 27 1.78 6.50 4.59
N GLU A 28 1.37 5.71 5.57
CA GLU A 28 2.14 4.56 6.04
C GLU A 28 2.02 3.41 5.03
N THR A 29 3.10 2.68 4.77
CA THR A 29 3.12 1.61 3.77
C THR A 29 3.53 0.30 4.40
N GLU A 30 2.75 -0.75 4.22
CA GLU A 30 3.09 -2.10 4.64
C GLU A 30 3.00 -3.05 3.46
N ASN A 31 4.12 -3.71 3.16
CA ASN A 31 4.14 -4.77 2.17
C ASN A 31 3.53 -6.02 2.79
N ILE A 32 2.48 -6.57 2.16
CA ILE A 32 1.81 -7.79 2.63
C ILE A 32 1.87 -8.87 1.57
N ASN A 33 1.86 -10.13 2.04
CA ASN A 33 1.53 -11.26 1.18
C ASN A 33 0.01 -11.29 0.96
N THR A 34 -0.43 -10.95 -0.25
CA THR A 34 -1.85 -10.98 -0.62
C THR A 34 -2.38 -12.37 -0.95
N GLU A 35 -1.49 -13.36 -1.07
CA GLU A 35 -1.85 -14.77 -1.30
C GLU A 35 -2.12 -15.52 0.02
N ALA A 36 -1.75 -14.94 1.15
CA ALA A 36 -2.02 -15.54 2.46
C ALA A 36 -3.50 -15.35 2.84
N GLU A 37 -4.12 -16.40 3.36
CA GLU A 37 -5.41 -16.26 4.02
C GLU A 37 -5.29 -15.34 5.23
N PRO A 38 -6.30 -14.47 5.47
CA PRO A 38 -6.33 -13.69 6.70
C PRO A 38 -6.45 -14.63 7.91
N PRO A 39 -5.78 -14.31 9.02
CA PRO A 39 -5.97 -15.06 10.26
C PRO A 39 -7.44 -14.97 10.71
N LEU A 40 -7.96 -16.06 11.26
CA LEU A 40 -9.27 -16.13 11.92
C LEU A 40 -9.30 -15.27 13.18
#